data_AF-A0A534XDQ5-F1
#
_entry.id   AF-A0A534XDQ5-F1
#
_cell.length_a   1.000
_cell.length_b   1.000
_cell.length_c   1.000
_cell.angle_alpha   90.00
_cell.angle_beta   90.00
_cell.angle_gamma   90.00
#
_symmetry.space_group_name_H-M   'P 1'
#
loop_
_entity.id
_entity.type
_entity.pdbx_description
1 polymer ?
#
loop_
_entity_poly.entity_id
_entity_poly.type
_entity_poly.pdbx_seq_one_letter_code
_entity_poly.pdbx_strand_id
1 'polypeptide(L)'
;MLKPTNQRKRRLYSSCSMSSTPELMAVIARQQERRRPDCPFIFHGKTCTPRFDKLGRRRPCLGDFQKAWDTACGAIKMAGRIPHDLRRSGIKHYVEASVPPQVVMRWSGHRTMSTLLRYAIIDLDDLRRAGKKASDYQGQPTPVRLFARPRNPNRPSSGPGPSKIKASPEGRC
;
A
#
# COMPACT_ATOMS: atom_id res chain seq x y z
N MET A 1 -33.86 -5.46 22.42
CA MET A 1 -32.98 -6.59 22.01
C MET A 1 -31.91 -6.08 21.05
N LEU A 2 -30.68 -5.89 21.55
CA LEU A 2 -29.53 -5.46 20.74
C LEU A 2 -29.02 -6.65 19.94
N LYS A 3 -29.11 -6.59 18.60
CA LYS A 3 -28.53 -7.61 17.72
C LYS A 3 -27.01 -7.67 17.97
N PRO A 4 -26.38 -8.86 18.06
CA PRO A 4 -24.96 -8.96 18.28
C PRO A 4 -24.21 -8.31 17.12
N THR A 5 -23.55 -7.19 17.39
CA THR A 5 -22.66 -6.52 16.43
C THR A 5 -21.55 -7.48 16.04
N ASN A 6 -21.53 -7.85 14.76
CA ASN A 6 -20.55 -8.77 14.17
C ASN A 6 -19.11 -8.30 14.45
N GLN A 7 -18.49 -8.90 15.48
CA GLN A 7 -17.15 -8.57 15.99
C GLN A 7 -16.04 -8.77 14.94
N ARG A 8 -16.27 -9.55 13.87
CA ARG A 8 -15.25 -9.84 12.85
C ARG A 8 -14.88 -8.63 11.98
N LYS A 9 -15.75 -7.60 11.88
CA LYS A 9 -15.47 -6.38 11.09
C LYS A 9 -14.74 -5.28 11.89
N ARG A 10 -14.69 -5.37 13.22
CA ARG A 10 -14.10 -4.33 14.09
C ARG A 10 -12.56 -4.25 14.00
N ARG A 11 -11.87 -5.33 13.64
CA ARG A 11 -10.40 -5.39 13.67
C ARG A 11 -9.69 -4.50 12.63
N LEU A 12 -10.36 -4.10 11.55
CA LEU A 12 -9.74 -3.29 10.50
C LEU A 12 -9.87 -1.77 10.74
N TYR A 13 -10.77 -1.33 11.61
CA TYR A 13 -11.03 0.09 11.85
C TYR A 13 -10.09 0.72 12.89
N SER A 14 -9.21 -0.08 13.51
CA SER A 14 -8.29 0.37 14.57
C SER A 14 -6.97 0.98 14.06
N SER A 15 -6.74 0.99 12.74
CA SER A 15 -5.49 1.50 12.16
C SER A 15 -5.52 2.99 11.81
N CYS A 16 -6.71 3.58 11.64
CA CYS A 16 -6.88 5.02 11.51
C CYS A 16 -7.12 5.63 12.89
N SER A 17 -6.13 6.34 13.42
CA SER A 17 -6.25 7.14 14.65
C SER A 17 -5.86 8.59 14.35
N MET A 18 -6.15 9.48 15.31
CA MET A 18 -5.66 10.86 15.24
C MET A 18 -4.14 10.94 15.19
N SER A 19 -3.44 9.97 15.81
CA SER A 19 -1.97 9.92 15.82
C SER A 19 -1.37 9.32 14.56
N SER A 20 -2.05 8.41 13.87
CA SER A 20 -1.51 7.73 12.68
C SER A 20 -1.94 8.36 11.36
N THR A 21 -3.13 8.97 11.32
CA THR A 21 -3.72 9.54 10.08
C THR A 21 -4.47 10.85 10.39
N PRO A 22 -3.79 11.90 10.86
CA PRO A 22 -4.45 13.12 11.35
C PRO A 22 -5.28 13.82 10.27
N GLU A 23 -4.82 13.88 9.02
CA GLU A 23 -5.50 14.55 7.92
C GLU A 23 -6.82 13.86 7.56
N LEU A 24 -6.79 12.52 7.47
CA LEU A 24 -8.00 11.72 7.21
C LEU A 24 -9.00 11.90 8.34
N MET A 25 -8.52 11.85 9.58
CA MET A 25 -9.39 11.98 10.74
C MET A 25 -9.97 13.39 10.87
N ALA A 26 -9.23 14.44 10.47
CA ALA A 26 -9.77 15.80 10.38
C ALA A 26 -10.93 15.89 9.37
N VAL A 27 -10.81 15.24 8.21
CA VAL A 27 -11.93 15.16 7.25
C VAL A 27 -13.13 14.45 7.86
N ILE A 28 -12.91 13.32 8.54
CA ILE A 28 -13.98 12.55 9.18
C ILE A 28 -14.65 13.36 10.29
N ALA A 29 -13.89 14.06 11.13
CA ALA A 29 -14.40 14.90 12.22
C ALA A 29 -15.31 16.02 11.69
N ARG A 30 -14.85 16.79 10.69
CA ARG A 30 -15.67 17.83 10.04
C ARG A 30 -16.97 17.27 9.45
N GLN A 31 -16.94 16.03 8.96
CA GLN A 31 -18.14 15.37 8.42
C GLN A 31 -19.05 14.86 9.52
N GLN A 32 -18.50 14.43 10.66
CA GLN A 32 -19.29 14.05 11.84
C GLN A 32 -20.02 15.24 12.46
N GLU A 33 -19.41 16.44 12.49
CA GLU A 33 -20.09 17.67 12.93
C GLU A 33 -21.32 18.01 12.07
N ARG A 34 -21.26 17.68 10.78
CA ARG A 34 -22.35 17.89 9.81
C ARG A 34 -23.33 16.72 9.73
N ARG A 35 -23.13 15.68 10.55
CA ARG A 35 -23.89 14.43 10.49
C ARG A 35 -25.34 14.67 10.92
N ARG A 36 -26.27 14.11 10.16
CA ARG A 36 -27.66 13.95 10.60
C ARG A 36 -27.80 12.75 11.55
N PRO A 37 -28.35 12.93 12.76
CA PRO A 37 -28.49 11.84 13.74
C PRO A 37 -29.33 10.68 13.20
N ASP A 38 -30.34 10.99 12.37
CA ASP A 38 -31.25 10.03 11.75
C ASP A 38 -30.62 9.22 10.61
N CYS A 39 -29.39 9.54 10.19
CA CYS A 39 -28.69 8.85 9.12
C CYS A 39 -27.56 7.95 9.68
N PRO A 40 -27.50 6.66 9.29
CA PRO A 40 -26.41 5.77 9.73
C PRO A 40 -25.09 6.01 8.98
N PHE A 41 -25.10 6.80 7.90
CA PHE A 41 -23.91 7.05 7.07
C PHE A 41 -23.24 8.36 7.47
N ILE A 42 -21.89 8.37 7.49
CA ILE A 42 -21.08 9.57 7.74
C ILE A 42 -21.23 10.58 6.60
N PHE A 43 -21.21 10.10 5.35
CA PHE A 43 -21.40 10.93 4.17
C PHE A 43 -22.85 10.82 3.71
N HIS A 44 -23.56 11.95 3.70
CA HIS A 44 -24.92 12.07 3.19
C HIS A 44 -25.08 13.34 2.34
N GLY A 45 -25.98 13.28 1.36
CA GLY A 45 -26.33 14.42 0.52
C GLY A 45 -27.19 15.44 1.26
N LYS A 46 -27.40 16.60 0.61
CA LYS A 46 -28.23 17.70 1.12
C LYS A 46 -29.68 17.24 1.37
N THR A 47 -30.22 16.42 0.47
CA THR A 47 -31.53 15.77 0.57
C THR A 47 -31.36 14.33 1.04
N CYS A 48 -31.03 14.13 2.31
CA CYS A 48 -30.96 12.78 2.87
C CYS A 48 -32.35 12.23 3.20
N THR A 49 -32.98 11.58 2.23
CA THR A 49 -34.21 10.80 2.42
C THR A 49 -33.89 9.31 2.61
N PRO A 50 -34.62 8.58 3.48
CA PRO A 50 -34.49 7.13 3.57
C PRO A 50 -34.83 6.48 2.23
N ARG A 51 -33.84 5.81 1.64
CA ARG A 51 -34.01 4.97 0.46
C ARG A 51 -33.63 3.55 0.82
N PHE A 52 -34.30 2.56 0.26
CA PHE A 52 -34.03 1.15 0.51
C PHE A 52 -33.66 0.46 -0.79
N ASP A 53 -32.75 -0.53 -0.72
CA ASP A 53 -32.47 -1.40 -1.85
C ASP A 53 -33.54 -2.50 -1.98
N LYS A 54 -33.43 -3.34 -3.02
CA LYS A 54 -34.35 -4.47 -3.26
C LYS A 54 -34.38 -5.48 -2.10
N LEU A 55 -33.40 -5.43 -1.19
CA LEU A 55 -33.25 -6.31 -0.03
C LEU A 55 -33.70 -5.61 1.27
N GLY A 56 -34.36 -4.45 1.18
CA GLY A 56 -34.86 -3.69 2.32
C GLY A 56 -33.77 -3.00 3.15
N ARG A 57 -32.53 -2.92 2.66
CA ARG A 57 -31.41 -2.27 3.37
C ARG A 57 -31.36 -0.80 3.02
N ARG A 58 -31.13 0.05 4.02
CA ARG A 58 -31.01 1.51 3.80
C ARG A 58 -29.83 1.79 2.86
N ARG A 59 -30.11 2.44 1.74
CA ARG A 59 -29.14 2.86 0.74
C ARG A 59 -28.48 4.18 1.18
N PRO A 60 -27.19 4.39 0.89
CA PRO A 60 -26.54 5.68 1.16
C PRO A 60 -27.29 6.83 0.47
N CYS A 61 -27.67 7.85 1.24
CA CYS A 61 -28.36 9.03 0.73
C CYS A 61 -27.38 10.07 0.16
N LEU A 62 -26.28 9.64 -0.46
CA LEU A 62 -25.19 10.49 -0.94
C LEU A 62 -25.57 11.35 -2.16
N GLY A 63 -26.64 10.98 -2.86
CA GLY A 63 -27.01 11.58 -4.14
C GLY A 63 -26.16 11.03 -5.28
N ASP A 64 -25.84 11.87 -6.25
CA ASP A 64 -24.93 11.56 -7.35
C ASP A 64 -23.51 11.98 -6.96
N PHE A 65 -22.71 11.01 -6.53
CA PHE A 65 -21.31 11.23 -6.17
C PHE A 65 -20.49 11.68 -7.38
N GLN A 66 -20.83 11.24 -8.59
CA GLN A 66 -20.08 11.58 -9.79
C GLN A 66 -20.17 13.08 -10.07
N LYS A 67 -21.35 13.69 -9.91
CA LYS A 67 -21.51 15.16 -10.04
C LYS A 67 -20.65 15.94 -9.05
N ALA A 68 -20.62 15.51 -7.79
CA ALA A 68 -19.79 16.14 -6.76
C ALA A 68 -18.30 16.00 -7.09
N TRP A 69 -17.90 14.84 -7.61
CA TRP A 69 -16.55 14.57 -8.06
C TRP A 69 -16.15 15.43 -9.26
N ASP A 70 -16.97 15.49 -10.30
CA ASP A 70 -16.71 16.28 -11.52
C ASP A 70 -16.59 17.77 -11.19
N THR A 71 -17.42 18.27 -10.26
CA THR A 71 -17.34 19.65 -9.76
C THR A 71 -16.01 19.90 -9.05
N ALA A 72 -15.57 18.97 -8.18
CA ALA A 72 -14.29 19.08 -7.50
C ALA A 72 -13.10 19.04 -8.48
N CYS A 73 -13.14 18.12 -9.45
CA CYS A 73 -12.16 18.01 -10.53
C CYS A 73 -12.11 19.29 -11.39
N GLY A 74 -13.25 19.88 -11.71
CA GLY A 74 -13.35 21.15 -12.42
C GLY A 74 -12.72 22.30 -11.64
N ALA A 75 -12.96 22.39 -10.33
CA ALA A 75 -12.40 23.43 -9.47
C ALA A 75 -10.86 23.42 -9.43
N ILE A 76 -10.25 22.24 -9.52
CA ILE A 76 -8.79 22.07 -9.55
C ILE A 76 -8.20 21.99 -10.98
N LYS A 77 -9.00 22.27 -12.02
CA LYS A 77 -8.61 22.17 -13.44
C LYS A 77 -8.09 20.78 -13.85
N MET A 78 -8.59 19.71 -13.23
CA MET A 78 -8.28 18.31 -13.54
C MET A 78 -9.53 17.55 -13.96
N ALA A 79 -10.30 18.10 -14.89
CA ALA A 79 -11.51 17.46 -15.42
C ALA A 79 -11.21 16.10 -16.09
N GLY A 80 -12.18 15.20 -16.10
CA GLY A 80 -12.06 13.87 -16.72
C GLY A 80 -11.37 12.81 -15.85
N ARG A 81 -10.90 13.16 -14.65
CA ARG A 81 -10.43 12.18 -13.66
C ARG A 81 -11.60 11.38 -13.12
N ILE A 82 -11.36 10.12 -12.82
CA ILE A 82 -12.37 9.25 -12.20
C ILE A 82 -12.01 8.96 -10.74
N PRO A 83 -12.98 8.68 -9.87
CA PRO A 83 -12.71 8.38 -8.46
C PRO A 83 -11.74 7.21 -8.24
N HIS A 84 -11.68 6.28 -9.21
CA HIS A 84 -10.75 5.16 -9.16
C HIS A 84 -9.28 5.61 -9.19
N ASP A 85 -8.99 6.79 -9.74
CA ASP A 85 -7.65 7.38 -9.74
C ASP A 85 -7.16 7.64 -8.32
N LEU A 86 -8.05 7.98 -7.37
CA LEU A 86 -7.69 8.14 -5.96
C LEU A 86 -7.12 6.84 -5.37
N ARG A 87 -7.71 5.70 -5.73
CA ARG A 87 -7.23 4.39 -5.27
C ARG A 87 -5.84 4.08 -5.84
N ARG A 88 -5.58 4.45 -7.09
CA ARG A 88 -4.28 4.29 -7.74
C ARG A 88 -3.23 5.21 -7.10
N SER A 89 -3.55 6.49 -6.94
CA SER A 89 -2.65 7.48 -6.33
C SER A 89 -2.35 7.16 -4.87
N GLY A 90 -3.34 6.73 -4.09
CA GLY A 90 -3.14 6.32 -2.70
C GLY A 90 -2.18 5.14 -2.57
N ILE A 91 -2.26 4.15 -3.46
CA ILE A 91 -1.32 3.03 -3.46
C ILE A 91 0.08 3.49 -3.85
N LYS A 92 0.21 4.31 -4.90
CA LYS A 92 1.50 4.85 -5.32
C LYS A 92 2.17 5.64 -4.19
N HIS A 93 1.41 6.49 -3.51
CA HIS A 93 1.88 7.27 -2.36
C HIS A 93 2.46 6.38 -1.25
N TYR A 94 1.78 5.29 -0.88
CA TYR A 94 2.30 4.36 0.14
C TYR A 94 3.57 3.63 -0.31
N VAL A 95 3.66 3.28 -1.60
CA VAL A 95 4.85 2.61 -2.16
C VAL A 95 6.05 3.56 -2.16
N GLU A 96 5.86 4.82 -2.57
CA GLU A 96 6.90 5.85 -2.53
C GLU A 96 7.35 6.17 -1.10
N ALA A 97 6.42 6.13 -0.14
CA ALA A 97 6.71 6.20 1.30
C ALA A 97 7.44 4.97 1.86
N SER A 98 7.89 4.04 1.00
CA SER A 98 8.61 2.82 1.36
C SER A 98 7.84 1.90 2.31
N VAL A 99 6.50 1.94 2.29
CA VAL A 99 5.68 1.06 3.12
C VAL A 99 5.70 -0.37 2.54
N PRO A 100 5.89 -1.42 3.37
CA PRO A 100 5.93 -2.79 2.88
C PRO A 100 4.66 -3.16 2.11
N PRO A 101 4.75 -3.83 0.94
CA PRO A 101 3.59 -4.11 0.08
C PRO A 101 2.45 -4.85 0.79
N GLN A 102 2.78 -5.76 1.70
CA GLN A 102 1.81 -6.47 2.55
C GLN A 102 0.95 -5.53 3.42
N VAL A 103 1.55 -4.47 3.95
CA VAL A 103 0.85 -3.45 4.75
C VAL A 103 -0.05 -2.61 3.83
N VAL A 104 0.48 -2.20 2.67
CA VAL A 104 -0.29 -1.46 1.66
C VAL A 104 -1.50 -2.25 1.14
N MET A 105 -1.34 -3.56 0.92
CA MET A 105 -2.45 -4.46 0.56
C MET A 105 -3.52 -4.50 1.64
N ARG A 106 -3.11 -4.58 2.92
CA ARG A 106 -4.05 -4.61 4.04
C ARG A 106 -4.84 -3.31 4.16
N TRP A 107 -4.17 -2.17 3.99
CA TRP A 107 -4.79 -0.84 3.98
C TRP A 107 -5.74 -0.64 2.81
N SER A 108 -5.30 -1.00 1.61
CA SER A 108 -6.10 -0.82 0.40
C SER A 108 -7.21 -1.88 0.24
N GLY A 109 -7.16 -2.98 0.99
CA GLY A 109 -8.10 -4.09 0.90
C GLY A 109 -7.88 -5.01 -0.32
N HIS A 110 -6.70 -4.98 -0.93
CA HIS A 110 -6.35 -5.90 -2.02
C HIS A 110 -5.97 -7.27 -1.48
N ARG A 111 -6.50 -8.32 -2.12
CA ARG A 111 -6.16 -9.71 -1.79
C ARG A 111 -4.90 -10.20 -2.51
N THR A 112 -4.60 -9.64 -3.67
CA THR A 112 -3.49 -10.07 -4.54
C THR A 112 -2.52 -8.92 -4.83
N MET A 113 -1.25 -9.28 -4.99
CA MET A 113 -0.16 -8.35 -5.31
C MET A 113 -0.24 -7.78 -6.73
N SER A 114 -0.90 -8.48 -7.66
CA SER A 114 -0.99 -8.08 -9.07
C SER A 114 -1.58 -6.68 -9.28
N THR A 115 -2.48 -6.24 -8.41
CA THR A 115 -3.05 -4.88 -8.51
C THR A 115 -2.09 -3.82 -7.99
N LEU A 116 -1.29 -4.14 -6.98
CA LEU A 116 -0.28 -3.23 -6.44
C LEU A 116 0.83 -2.98 -7.48
N LEU A 117 1.31 -4.04 -8.14
CA LEU A 117 2.32 -3.97 -9.18
C LEU A 117 1.86 -3.15 -10.41
N ARG A 118 0.57 -3.24 -10.79
CA ARG A 118 0.02 -2.43 -11.90
C ARG A 118 -0.01 -0.93 -11.61
N TYR A 119 -0.09 -0.54 -10.34
CA TYR A 119 -0.16 0.87 -9.94
C TYR A 119 1.21 1.46 -9.63
N ALA A 120 2.13 0.65 -9.09
CA ALA A 120 3.52 1.01 -8.85
C ALA A 120 4.38 0.77 -10.10
N ILE A 121 4.16 1.56 -11.16
CA ILE A 121 5.04 1.57 -12.33
C ILE A 121 6.37 2.17 -11.88
N ILE A 122 7.44 1.40 -12.04
CA ILE A 122 8.81 1.78 -11.65
C ILE A 122 9.41 2.64 -12.76
N ASP A 123 9.98 3.79 -12.41
CA ASP A 123 10.76 4.63 -13.32
C ASP A 123 12.28 4.52 -13.06
N LEU A 124 13.09 5.20 -13.88
CA LEU A 124 14.55 5.20 -13.73
C LEU A 124 15.00 5.82 -12.40
N ASP A 125 14.27 6.80 -11.88
CA ASP A 125 14.64 7.49 -10.64
C ASP A 125 14.32 6.63 -9.42
N ASP A 126 13.26 5.83 -9.47
CA ASP A 126 12.96 4.78 -8.48
C ASP A 126 14.14 3.80 -8.36
N LEU A 127 14.69 3.35 -9.49
CA LEU A 127 15.85 2.45 -9.50
C LEU A 127 17.10 3.11 -8.90
N ARG A 128 17.36 4.37 -9.22
CA ARG A 128 18.48 5.13 -8.64
C ARG A 128 18.32 5.31 -7.12
N ARG A 129 17.12 5.69 -6.67
CA ARG A 129 16.80 5.81 -5.24
C ARG A 129 16.96 4.48 -4.51
N ALA A 130 16.49 3.39 -5.11
CA ALA A 130 16.63 2.04 -4.56
C ALA A 130 18.11 1.63 -4.44
N GLY A 131 18.91 1.89 -5.48
CA GLY A 131 20.35 1.63 -5.47
C GLY A 131 21.06 2.40 -4.36
N LYS A 132 20.81 3.71 -4.24
CA LYS A 132 21.38 4.54 -3.16
C LYS A 132 20.99 4.02 -1.78
N LYS A 133 19.71 3.73 -1.57
CA LYS A 133 19.20 3.20 -0.29
C LYS A 133 19.82 1.85 0.08
N ALA A 134 20.08 0.99 -0.92
CA ALA A 134 20.77 -0.28 -0.71
C ALA A 134 22.25 -0.09 -0.35
N SER A 135 22.94 0.85 -0.98
CA SER A 135 24.34 1.17 -0.65
C SER A 135 24.48 1.82 0.74
N ASP A 136 23.55 2.68 1.12
CA ASP A 136 23.54 3.36 2.42
C ASP A 136 23.15 2.39 3.57
N TYR A 137 22.57 1.23 3.26
CA TYR A 137 22.13 0.26 4.25
C TYR A 137 23.33 -0.47 4.88
N GLN A 138 23.75 -0.01 6.05
CA GLN A 138 24.79 -0.63 6.87
C GLN A 138 24.21 -1.69 7.82
N GLY A 139 23.40 -2.61 7.29
CA GLY A 139 22.82 -3.68 8.11
C GLY A 139 23.89 -4.54 8.79
N GLN A 140 23.57 -5.08 9.96
CA GLN A 140 24.43 -6.11 10.56
C GLN A 140 24.56 -7.29 9.59
N PRO A 141 25.76 -7.87 9.43
CA PRO A 141 25.94 -9.05 8.61
C PRO A 141 25.12 -10.19 9.21
N THR A 142 23.92 -10.40 8.70
CA THR A 142 23.19 -11.64 8.99
C THR A 142 23.97 -12.78 8.35
N PRO A 143 24.42 -13.78 9.12
CA PRO A 143 25.11 -14.92 8.54
C PRO A 143 24.13 -15.62 7.61
N VAL A 144 24.41 -15.51 6.30
CA VAL A 144 23.65 -16.23 5.30
C VAL A 144 23.90 -17.71 5.57
N ARG A 145 22.88 -18.43 6.07
CA ARG A 145 22.93 -19.88 6.13
C ARG A 145 22.91 -20.39 4.71
N LEU A 146 24.10 -20.57 4.14
CA LEU A 146 24.26 -21.30 2.90
C LEU A 146 23.79 -22.73 3.19
N PHE A 147 22.60 -23.07 2.70
CA PHE A 147 22.20 -24.46 2.65
C PHE A 147 23.24 -25.20 1.82
N ALA A 148 23.88 -26.21 2.41
CA ALA A 148 24.83 -27.04 1.70
C ALA A 148 24.14 -27.58 0.45
N ARG A 149 24.67 -27.20 -0.72
CA ARG A 149 24.17 -27.70 -1.98
C ARG A 149 24.33 -29.23 -1.94
N PRO A 150 23.26 -30.03 -2.20
CA PRO A 150 23.40 -31.48 -2.18
C PRO A 150 24.51 -31.86 -3.16
N ARG A 151 25.50 -32.60 -2.67
CA ARG A 151 26.62 -33.08 -3.48
C ARG A 151 26.03 -34.01 -4.53
N ASN A 152 26.09 -33.64 -5.81
CA ASN A 152 25.67 -34.51 -6.90
C ASN A 152 26.66 -35.70 -6.98
N PRO A 153 26.23 -36.94 -6.71
CA PRO A 153 27.11 -38.11 -6.72
C PRO A 153 27.66 -38.45 -8.11
N ASN A 154 27.04 -37.93 -9.18
CA ASN A 154 27.46 -38.17 -10.57
C ASN A 154 28.35 -37.05 -11.14
N ARG A 155 28.80 -36.08 -10.32
CA ARG A 155 29.73 -35.05 -10.81
C ARG A 155 31.15 -35.63 -10.78
N PRO A 156 31.83 -35.82 -11.93
CA PRO A 156 33.22 -36.27 -11.92
C PRO A 156 34.09 -35.26 -11.15
N SER A 157 34.95 -35.76 -10.27
CA SER A 157 35.91 -34.95 -9.53
C SER A 157 36.80 -34.22 -10.52
N SER A 158 36.68 -32.90 -10.60
CA SER A 158 37.71 -32.09 -11.23
C SER A 158 38.98 -32.30 -10.41
N GLY A 159 40.03 -32.83 -11.03
CA GLY A 159 41.34 -33.00 -10.39
C GLY A 159 41.92 -31.67 -9.89
N PRO A 160 43.04 -31.71 -9.17
CA PRO A 160 43.65 -30.51 -8.60
C PRO A 160 43.92 -29.48 -9.69
N GLY A 161 43.26 -28.32 -9.59
CA GLY A 161 43.61 -27.15 -10.40
C GLY A 161 45.05 -26.71 -10.10
N PRO A 162 45.74 -26.08 -11.07
CA PRO A 162 47.16 -25.79 -10.96
C PRO A 162 47.48 -24.94 -9.74
N SER A 163 48.58 -25.32 -9.08
CA SER A 163 49.16 -24.70 -7.90
C SER A 163 49.25 -23.18 -8.00
N LYS A 164 48.92 -22.55 -6.86
CA LYS A 164 49.06 -21.11 -6.59
C LYS A 164 50.34 -20.54 -7.21
N ILE A 165 50.19 -19.50 -8.04
CA ILE A 165 51.27 -18.57 -8.36
C ILE A 165 51.67 -17.93 -7.03
N LYS A 166 52.88 -18.25 -6.55
CA LYS A 166 53.48 -17.54 -5.42
C LYS A 166 53.86 -16.14 -5.91
N ALA A 167 53.29 -15.11 -5.31
CA ALA A 167 53.85 -13.77 -5.40
C ALA A 167 55.22 -13.80 -4.72
N SER A 168 56.29 -13.57 -5.49
CA SER A 168 57.62 -13.30 -4.93
C SER A 168 57.65 -11.85 -4.45
N PRO A 169 58.27 -11.57 -3.28
CA PRO A 169 58.65 -10.22 -2.91
C PRO A 169 59.95 -9.84 -3.64
N GLU A 170 60.27 -8.54 -3.64
CA GLU A 170 61.47 -7.88 -4.21
C GLU A 170 61.33 -7.45 -5.70
N GLY A 171 61.62 -6.22 -6.13
CA GLY A 171 62.37 -5.14 -5.51
C GLY A 171 62.06 -3.76 -6.11
N ARG A 172 62.73 -2.80 -5.51
CA ARG A 172 62.67 -1.35 -5.64
C ARG A 172 63.25 -0.85 -6.96
N CYS A 173 62.63 0.17 -7.55
CA CYS A 173 63.23 1.40 -8.09
C CYS A 173 62.10 2.40 -8.34
#